data_AF-A0A484ZCM8-F1
#
_entry.id   AF-A0A484ZCM8-F1
#
_cell.length_a   1.000
_cell.length_b   1.000
_cell.length_c   1.000
_cell.angle_alpha   90.00
_cell.angle_beta   90.00
_cell.angle_gamma   90.00
#
_symmetry.space_group_name_H-M   'P 1'
#
loop_
_entity.id
_entity.type
_entity.pdbx_description
1 polymer ?
#
loop_
_entity_poly.entity_id
_entity_poly.type
_entity_poly.pdbx_seq_one_letter_code
_entity_poly.pdbx_strand_id
1 'polypeptide(L)'
;MAVRQTGCAMLCASSVQEAQDFALISHIATLKSRVPFIHFFDGFRTSHEINKIVPLADDTIRNLLPQAEIDAHRARALNPEHPVIRGTSANPDTYFQSREATNPWYNAVYDHVEQAMNNFSAATGRDYKPFEYYGHPQAERVIVLMGSAIGTCEEVVDELLTRGEKVGVLKVRLYRPFSAKHLLAALPESARSVAVLDRTKEPGAHAEPLYLDVMTALAEAFNNGERETLPRVIGGRYGLSSKEFGPDCVLAVFNELAAAKPKPRFTVGIYDDVTNLSLALPENTLPSGAKLEALFYGLGSDGSVSATKNNIKIIGNSTPWYAQGYFVYDSKKAGGLTVSHLRVSERPIRSAYLISQADFVGCHQLQFIDKYQMAERLKPGGIFLINTPYSVDEVWARLPQEVQAVLNQKKARLFVINAAKIARECGLAARINTVMQMAFFHLTHILPGDSALMELQGAIAKSYSSKGQELVERNWQALALARESLFEVPLQPVNADSPNRPPVVSDAAPDFVKTVTAAMLAGLGDALPSRRCRRTVPGRWAPRAGKNATSPKRSQSGKRSCVPSVTTAWRHARTRQSAPRWSLRRTWKQHRPACTRWM
;
A
#
# COMPACT_ATOMS: atom_id res chain seq x y z
N MET A 1 6.96 -3.77 -15.80
CA MET A 1 7.46 -4.92 -16.59
C MET A 1 7.14 -4.84 -18.08
N ALA A 2 5.97 -4.36 -18.50
CA ALA A 2 5.59 -4.23 -19.91
C ALA A 2 6.47 -3.32 -20.80
N VAL A 3 7.33 -2.50 -20.18
CA VAL A 3 8.24 -1.56 -20.85
C VAL A 3 9.72 -1.92 -20.65
N ARG A 4 10.04 -3.13 -20.19
CA ARG A 4 11.44 -3.52 -19.89
C ARG A 4 12.36 -3.53 -21.12
N GLN A 5 11.77 -3.59 -22.31
CA GLN A 5 12.43 -3.67 -23.61
C GLN A 5 12.59 -2.30 -24.32
N THR A 6 12.13 -1.19 -23.71
CA THR A 6 12.17 0.12 -24.37
C THR A 6 13.57 0.71 -24.50
N GLY A 7 14.55 0.16 -23.78
CA GLY A 7 15.88 0.76 -23.63
C GLY A 7 15.98 1.75 -22.47
N CYS A 8 14.95 1.91 -21.64
CA CYS A 8 15.09 2.67 -20.41
C CYS A 8 15.85 1.85 -19.35
N ALA A 9 16.75 2.51 -18.62
CA ALA A 9 17.23 1.99 -17.36
C ALA A 9 16.07 1.95 -16.35
N MET A 10 16.07 1.00 -15.43
CA MET A 10 14.99 0.77 -14.47
C MET A 10 15.56 0.65 -13.07
N LEU A 11 15.28 1.63 -12.21
CA LEU A 11 15.78 1.70 -10.82
C LEU A 11 14.59 1.58 -9.85
N CYS A 12 14.64 0.57 -8.97
CA CYS A 12 13.57 0.19 -8.07
C CYS A 12 13.87 0.60 -6.63
N ALA A 13 13.03 1.45 -6.04
CA ALA A 13 13.04 1.76 -4.62
C ALA A 13 12.08 0.84 -3.85
N SER A 14 12.49 0.41 -2.65
CA SER A 14 11.71 -0.46 -1.76
C SER A 14 11.07 0.25 -0.57
N SER A 15 11.48 1.47 -0.25
CA SER A 15 10.94 2.25 0.87
C SER A 15 10.66 3.70 0.49
N VAL A 16 9.99 4.43 1.37
CA VAL A 16 9.73 5.87 1.17
C VAL A 16 11.04 6.67 1.17
N GLN A 17 12.00 6.29 2.02
CA GLN A 17 13.33 6.90 2.04
C GLN A 17 14.07 6.64 0.72
N GLU A 18 14.10 5.38 0.26
CA GLU A 18 14.72 5.03 -1.02
C GLU A 18 14.01 5.70 -2.20
N ALA A 19 12.70 5.91 -2.14
CA ALA A 19 11.98 6.61 -3.22
C ALA A 19 12.44 8.07 -3.39
N GLN A 20 12.81 8.75 -2.28
CA GLN A 20 13.42 10.08 -2.35
C GLN A 20 14.86 9.98 -2.87
N ASP A 21 15.66 9.10 -2.27
CA ASP A 21 17.09 9.01 -2.55
C ASP A 21 17.34 8.56 -4.01
N PHE A 22 16.59 7.56 -4.48
CA PHE A 22 16.73 7.00 -5.83
C PHE A 22 16.16 7.92 -6.90
N ALA A 23 15.26 8.84 -6.55
CA ALA A 23 14.90 9.92 -7.45
C ALA A 23 16.15 10.76 -7.80
N LEU A 24 16.90 11.24 -6.80
CA LEU A 24 18.13 12.00 -7.05
C LEU A 24 19.20 11.16 -7.78
N ILE A 25 19.45 9.93 -7.32
CA ILE A 25 20.44 9.02 -7.94
C ILE A 25 20.10 8.78 -9.41
N SER A 26 18.83 8.51 -9.75
CA SER A 26 18.42 8.31 -11.14
C SER A 26 18.59 9.56 -12.01
N HIS A 27 18.36 10.76 -11.44
CA HIS A 27 18.62 12.03 -12.12
C HIS A 27 20.10 12.29 -12.39
N ILE A 28 20.98 11.90 -11.48
CA ILE A 28 22.44 11.99 -11.68
C ILE A 28 22.88 10.96 -12.72
N ALA A 29 22.43 9.71 -12.58
CA ALA A 29 22.82 8.62 -13.46
C ALA A 29 22.33 8.81 -14.91
N THR A 30 21.12 9.35 -15.14
CA THR A 30 20.61 9.64 -16.49
C THR A 30 21.42 10.72 -17.19
N LEU A 31 21.88 11.75 -16.46
CA LEU A 31 22.71 12.82 -17.03
C LEU A 31 24.10 12.29 -17.43
N LYS A 32 24.69 11.44 -16.59
CA LYS A 32 25.99 10.79 -16.84
C LYS A 32 25.94 9.80 -17.99
N SER A 33 25.00 8.85 -17.93
CA SER A 33 24.90 7.76 -18.91
C SER A 33 24.24 8.15 -20.23
N ARG A 34 23.46 9.26 -20.25
CA ARG A 34 22.57 9.64 -21.37
C ARG A 34 21.48 8.62 -21.69
N VAL A 35 21.26 7.62 -20.84
CA VAL A 35 20.19 6.64 -20.96
C VAL A 35 19.00 7.10 -20.10
N PRO A 36 17.77 7.12 -20.61
CA PRO A 36 16.61 7.52 -19.82
C PRO A 36 16.31 6.52 -18.69
N PHE A 37 15.92 7.03 -17.53
CA PHE A 37 15.59 6.20 -16.36
C PHE A 37 14.08 6.15 -16.09
N ILE A 38 13.60 4.97 -15.75
CA ILE A 38 12.34 4.73 -15.06
C ILE A 38 12.69 4.43 -13.61
N HIS A 39 12.59 5.45 -12.76
CA HIS A 39 12.58 5.27 -11.32
C HIS A 39 11.18 4.84 -10.87
N PHE A 40 11.06 3.71 -10.19
CA PHE A 40 9.78 3.16 -9.78
C PHE A 40 9.82 2.58 -8.37
N PHE A 41 8.65 2.55 -7.75
CA PHE A 41 8.37 1.98 -6.44
C PHE A 41 6.93 1.49 -6.41
N ASP A 42 6.58 0.71 -5.41
CA ASP A 42 5.29 0.01 -5.40
C ASP A 42 4.10 0.94 -5.16
N GLY A 43 3.11 0.83 -6.06
CA GLY A 43 1.85 1.58 -6.00
C GLY A 43 1.07 1.26 -4.72
N PHE A 44 0.52 2.29 -4.09
CA PHE A 44 0.00 2.32 -2.72
C PHE A 44 1.02 1.93 -1.63
N ARG A 45 1.62 0.74 -1.71
CA ARG A 45 2.46 0.16 -0.65
C ARG A 45 3.68 1.02 -0.29
N THR A 46 4.27 1.72 -1.26
CA THR A 46 5.30 2.73 -1.00
C THR A 46 4.76 4.14 -1.27
N SER A 47 4.06 4.34 -2.40
CA SER A 47 3.60 5.68 -2.81
C SER A 47 2.62 6.38 -1.85
N HIS A 48 1.86 5.63 -1.04
CA HIS A 48 0.86 6.16 -0.10
C HIS A 48 1.17 5.79 1.36
N GLU A 49 2.30 5.12 1.58
CA GLU A 49 2.83 4.91 2.93
C GLU A 49 3.46 6.21 3.42
N ILE A 50 3.13 6.59 4.65
CA ILE A 50 3.75 7.73 5.32
C ILE A 50 4.85 7.15 6.21
N ASN A 51 6.07 7.62 6.05
CA ASN A 51 7.17 7.33 6.95
C ASN A 51 7.85 8.63 7.40
N LYS A 52 8.41 8.60 8.61
CA LYS A 52 9.48 9.54 8.98
C LYS A 52 10.72 9.21 8.15
N ILE A 53 11.13 10.16 7.32
CA ILE A 53 12.33 10.06 6.48
C ILE A 53 13.30 11.19 6.82
N VAL A 54 14.55 11.04 6.41
CA VAL A 54 15.54 12.11 6.41
C VAL A 54 15.42 12.84 5.06
N PRO A 55 14.91 14.09 5.03
CA PRO A 55 14.79 14.85 3.79
C PRO A 55 16.18 15.23 3.26
N LEU A 56 16.28 15.38 1.94
CA LEU A 56 17.47 15.96 1.31
C LEU A 56 17.41 17.48 1.38
N ALA A 57 18.51 18.10 1.81
CA ALA A 57 18.67 19.55 1.75
C ALA A 57 18.91 20.00 0.31
N ASP A 58 18.38 21.18 -0.05
CA ASP A 58 18.55 21.75 -1.40
C ASP A 58 20.02 21.90 -1.80
N ASP A 59 20.89 22.27 -0.85
CA ASP A 59 22.33 22.41 -1.10
C ASP A 59 22.99 21.06 -1.40
N THR A 60 22.60 19.99 -0.69
CA THR A 60 23.06 18.63 -1.00
C THR A 60 22.64 18.21 -2.40
N ILE A 61 21.39 18.50 -2.80
CA ILE A 61 20.89 18.22 -4.15
C ILE A 61 21.74 18.97 -5.18
N ARG A 62 21.95 20.29 -4.99
CA ARG A 62 22.73 21.12 -5.92
C ARG A 62 24.17 20.63 -6.06
N ASN A 63 24.81 20.27 -4.95
CA ASN A 63 26.20 19.82 -4.94
C ASN A 63 26.40 18.46 -5.63
N LEU A 64 25.39 17.59 -5.63
CA LEU A 64 25.45 16.29 -6.27
C LEU A 64 25.12 16.32 -7.77
N LEU A 65 24.54 17.41 -8.29
CA LEU A 65 24.16 17.51 -9.69
C LEU A 65 25.39 17.64 -10.62
N PRO A 66 25.49 16.82 -11.68
CA PRO A 66 26.64 16.82 -12.56
C PRO A 66 26.60 17.97 -13.58
N GLN A 67 27.17 19.12 -13.22
CA GLN A 67 27.06 20.35 -14.02
C GLN A 67 27.62 20.22 -15.43
N ALA A 68 28.78 19.57 -15.60
CA ALA A 68 29.40 19.38 -16.91
C ALA A 68 28.50 18.55 -17.86
N GLU A 69 27.84 17.52 -17.34
CA GLU A 69 26.92 16.68 -18.10
C GLU A 69 25.60 17.39 -18.43
N ILE A 70 25.14 18.30 -17.57
CA ILE A 70 24.02 19.21 -17.86
C ILE A 70 24.37 20.15 -19.01
N ASP A 71 25.54 20.78 -18.97
CA ASP A 71 25.99 21.69 -20.02
C ASP A 71 26.20 20.94 -21.34
N ALA A 72 26.76 19.74 -21.30
CA ALA A 72 26.86 18.87 -22.46
C ALA A 72 25.47 18.48 -23.01
N HIS A 73 24.48 18.23 -22.15
CA HIS A 73 23.10 17.95 -22.59
C HIS A 73 22.50 19.16 -23.32
N ARG A 74 22.68 20.37 -22.79
CA ARG A 74 22.24 21.61 -23.43
C ARG A 74 22.90 21.83 -24.78
N ALA A 75 24.20 21.56 -24.89
CA ALA A 75 24.94 21.69 -26.15
C ALA A 75 24.43 20.75 -27.27
N ARG A 76 23.74 19.65 -26.92
CA ARG A 76 23.13 18.72 -27.90
C ARG A 76 21.67 19.05 -28.23
N ALA A 77 21.12 20.14 -27.68
CA ALA A 77 19.76 20.56 -27.97
C ALA A 77 19.61 21.00 -29.44
N LEU A 78 18.39 20.90 -29.96
CA LEU A 78 18.07 21.47 -31.26
C LEU A 78 18.10 23.00 -31.16
N ASN A 79 19.03 23.62 -31.87
CA ASN A 79 19.21 25.07 -31.95
C ASN A 79 19.52 25.47 -33.40
N PRO A 80 18.84 26.46 -33.99
CA PRO A 80 19.16 26.98 -35.31
C PRO A 80 20.60 27.49 -35.47
N GLU A 81 21.26 27.93 -34.40
CA GLU A 81 22.66 28.40 -34.43
C GLU A 81 23.69 27.26 -34.57
N HIS A 82 23.31 26.04 -34.19
CA HIS A 82 24.13 24.83 -34.32
C HIS A 82 23.24 23.62 -34.66
N PRO A 83 22.68 23.57 -35.89
CA PRO A 83 21.60 22.67 -36.24
C PRO A 83 22.09 21.22 -36.40
N VAL A 84 21.25 20.27 -36.01
CA VAL A 84 21.46 18.83 -36.21
C VAL A 84 20.16 18.16 -36.67
N ILE A 85 20.27 17.10 -37.46
CA ILE A 85 19.12 16.27 -37.88
C ILE A 85 19.04 15.04 -36.95
N ARG A 86 17.84 14.68 -36.50
CA ARG A 86 17.57 13.51 -35.63
C ARG A 86 16.27 12.83 -36.05
N GLY A 87 16.18 11.52 -35.86
CA GLY A 87 14.99 10.75 -36.25
C GLY A 87 14.89 10.53 -37.76
N THR A 88 16.02 10.29 -38.42
CA THR A 88 16.06 9.95 -39.85
C THR A 88 15.40 8.60 -40.13
N SER A 89 15.00 8.38 -41.39
CA SER A 89 14.65 7.06 -41.89
C SER A 89 15.93 6.34 -42.32
N ALA A 90 16.07 5.06 -41.95
CA ALA A 90 17.22 4.24 -42.32
C ALA A 90 16.75 2.91 -42.93
N ASN A 91 17.46 2.46 -43.96
CA ASN A 91 17.23 1.19 -44.62
C ASN A 91 17.86 0.04 -43.82
N PRO A 92 17.58 -1.23 -44.18
CA PRO A 92 18.21 -2.39 -43.53
C PRO A 92 19.74 -2.42 -43.60
N ASP A 93 20.35 -1.70 -44.55
CA ASP A 93 21.79 -1.59 -44.77
C ASP A 93 22.56 -0.93 -43.60
N THR A 94 21.89 -0.09 -42.81
CA THR A 94 22.52 0.77 -41.78
C THR A 94 21.77 0.79 -40.46
N TYR A 95 20.48 0.40 -40.45
CA TYR A 95 19.65 0.44 -39.24
C TYR A 95 20.20 -0.47 -38.13
N PHE A 96 20.61 -1.69 -38.46
CA PHE A 96 21.09 -2.64 -37.45
C PHE A 96 22.40 -2.17 -36.81
N GLN A 97 23.37 -1.74 -37.63
CA GLN A 97 24.65 -1.18 -37.16
C GLN A 97 24.43 0.05 -36.28
N SER A 98 23.50 0.93 -36.66
CA SER A 98 23.15 2.12 -35.87
C SER A 98 22.52 1.76 -34.53
N ARG A 99 21.77 0.65 -34.46
CA ARG A 99 21.17 0.17 -33.20
C ARG A 99 22.23 -0.37 -32.25
N GLU A 100 23.16 -1.17 -32.75
CA GLU A 100 24.28 -1.73 -31.96
C GLU A 100 25.33 -0.68 -31.58
N ALA A 101 25.45 0.41 -32.34
CA ALA A 101 26.33 1.54 -31.99
C ALA A 101 25.96 2.20 -30.65
N THR A 102 24.76 1.91 -30.10
CA THR A 102 24.33 2.40 -28.79
C THR A 102 24.89 1.59 -27.61
N ASN A 103 25.45 0.40 -27.84
CA ASN A 103 25.90 -0.54 -26.79
C ASN A 103 26.88 0.08 -25.77
N PRO A 104 27.89 0.88 -26.15
CA PRO A 104 28.79 1.50 -25.18
C PRO A 104 28.08 2.34 -24.12
N TRP A 105 26.97 3.01 -24.49
CA TRP A 105 26.17 3.81 -23.56
C TRP A 105 25.49 2.92 -22.52
N TYR A 106 24.94 1.78 -22.94
CA TYR A 106 24.26 0.83 -22.05
C TYR A 106 25.24 0.07 -21.15
N ASN A 107 26.39 -0.31 -21.68
CA ASN A 107 27.44 -1.01 -20.93
C ASN A 107 27.96 -0.16 -19.75
N ALA A 108 28.03 1.16 -19.92
CA ALA A 108 28.49 2.09 -18.90
C ALA A 108 27.44 2.46 -17.84
N VAL A 109 26.15 2.13 -18.03
CA VAL A 109 25.08 2.58 -17.11
C VAL A 109 25.29 2.04 -15.71
N TYR A 110 25.70 0.77 -15.57
CA TYR A 110 25.92 0.17 -14.24
C TYR A 110 26.91 1.01 -13.44
N ASP A 111 28.08 1.30 -14.03
CA ASP A 111 29.16 2.06 -13.38
C ASP A 111 28.71 3.49 -13.04
N HIS A 112 27.91 4.13 -13.91
CA HIS A 112 27.35 5.44 -13.62
C HIS A 112 26.33 5.43 -12.47
N VAL A 113 25.52 4.37 -12.35
CA VAL A 113 24.59 4.21 -11.22
C VAL A 113 25.35 3.94 -9.93
N GLU A 114 26.34 3.05 -9.96
CA GLU A 114 27.19 2.73 -8.81
C GLU A 114 27.96 3.97 -8.33
N GLN A 115 28.57 4.73 -9.25
CA GLN A 115 29.22 5.99 -8.92
C GLN A 115 28.24 7.01 -8.32
N ALA A 116 27.02 7.11 -8.87
CA ALA A 116 25.98 8.00 -8.33
C ALA A 116 25.56 7.59 -6.91
N MET A 117 25.42 6.28 -6.65
CA MET A 117 25.14 5.75 -5.32
C MET A 117 26.28 6.00 -4.34
N ASN A 118 27.54 5.81 -4.76
CA ASN A 118 28.72 6.09 -3.93
C ASN A 118 28.84 7.57 -3.57
N ASN A 119 28.64 8.47 -4.53
CA ASN A 119 28.65 9.92 -4.28
C ASN A 119 27.51 10.33 -3.34
N PHE A 120 26.33 9.71 -3.50
CA PHE A 120 25.21 9.92 -2.61
C PHE A 120 25.50 9.42 -1.18
N SER A 121 26.13 8.26 -1.06
CA SER A 121 26.58 7.67 0.20
C SER A 121 27.57 8.60 0.91
N ALA A 122 28.58 9.11 0.21
CA ALA A 122 29.54 10.07 0.75
C ALA A 122 28.89 11.38 1.25
N ALA A 123 27.86 11.87 0.56
CA ALA A 123 27.19 13.13 0.91
C ALA A 123 26.14 12.99 2.03
N THR A 124 25.56 11.81 2.21
CA THR A 124 24.37 11.61 3.07
C THR A 124 24.54 10.55 4.16
N GLY A 125 25.60 9.75 4.10
CA GLY A 125 25.85 8.60 4.96
C GLY A 125 24.98 7.37 4.67
N ARG A 126 24.14 7.40 3.62
CA ARG A 126 23.26 6.29 3.25
C ARG A 126 23.82 5.53 2.05
N ASP A 127 24.28 4.32 2.32
CA ASP A 127 24.93 3.46 1.34
C ASP A 127 23.92 2.62 0.55
N TYR A 128 24.14 2.53 -0.77
CA TYR A 128 23.32 1.74 -1.67
C TYR A 128 24.18 1.09 -2.74
N LYS A 129 23.75 -0.07 -3.24
CA LYS A 129 24.35 -0.71 -4.41
C LYS A 129 23.27 -1.13 -5.42
N PRO A 130 23.60 -1.25 -6.72
CA PRO A 130 22.65 -1.75 -7.72
C PRO A 130 22.07 -3.14 -7.38
N PHE A 131 22.88 -4.00 -6.77
CA PHE A 131 22.51 -5.28 -6.17
C PHE A 131 23.08 -5.35 -4.75
N GLU A 132 22.24 -5.68 -3.78
CA GLU A 132 22.63 -5.75 -2.37
C GLU A 132 22.23 -7.11 -1.79
N TYR A 133 23.08 -7.66 -0.94
CA TYR A 133 22.79 -8.89 -0.21
C TYR A 133 22.60 -8.59 1.28
N TYR A 134 21.62 -9.25 1.89
CA TYR A 134 21.36 -9.19 3.32
C TYR A 134 21.05 -10.59 3.85
N GLY A 135 21.75 -11.03 4.90
CA GLY A 135 21.55 -12.34 5.50
C GLY A 135 22.86 -13.01 5.91
N HIS A 136 22.80 -14.33 6.12
CA HIS A 136 23.96 -15.11 6.52
C HIS A 136 25.05 -15.06 5.41
N PRO A 137 26.34 -14.80 5.72
CA PRO A 137 27.40 -14.76 4.69
C PRO A 137 27.54 -16.08 3.92
N GLN A 138 27.23 -17.19 4.57
CA GLN A 138 27.18 -18.54 3.97
C GLN A 138 25.74 -19.04 3.82
N ALA A 139 24.80 -18.23 3.32
CA ALA A 139 23.41 -18.65 3.16
C ALA A 139 23.27 -19.76 2.12
N GLU A 140 22.52 -20.81 2.48
CA GLU A 140 22.22 -21.93 1.60
C GLU A 140 20.91 -21.70 0.82
N ARG A 141 20.00 -20.91 1.39
CA ARG A 141 18.69 -20.55 0.82
C ARG A 141 18.57 -19.03 0.68
N VAL A 142 18.36 -18.54 -0.55
CA VAL A 142 18.31 -17.10 -0.84
C VAL A 142 17.03 -16.72 -1.57
N ILE A 143 16.40 -15.61 -1.20
CA ILE A 143 15.31 -15.00 -1.95
C ILE A 143 15.87 -13.86 -2.81
N VAL A 144 15.50 -13.78 -4.09
CA VAL A 144 15.85 -12.66 -4.99
C VAL A 144 14.58 -11.92 -5.36
N LEU A 145 14.52 -10.62 -5.11
CA LEU A 145 13.32 -9.81 -5.40
C LEU A 145 13.63 -8.31 -5.56
N MET A 146 12.60 -7.57 -5.98
CA MET A 146 12.62 -6.10 -6.10
C MET A 146 11.40 -5.48 -5.39
N GLY A 147 11.48 -4.19 -5.06
CA GLY A 147 10.35 -3.42 -4.51
C GLY A 147 10.12 -3.62 -3.01
N SER A 148 8.94 -3.25 -2.53
CA SER A 148 8.67 -3.04 -1.09
C SER A 148 8.72 -4.31 -0.24
N ALA A 149 8.56 -5.48 -0.86
CA ALA A 149 8.64 -6.76 -0.16
C ALA A 149 10.04 -7.07 0.40
N ILE A 150 11.07 -6.34 -0.06
CA ILE A 150 12.43 -6.43 0.47
C ILE A 150 12.44 -6.22 1.99
N GLY A 151 11.77 -5.15 2.48
CA GLY A 151 11.76 -4.85 3.92
C GLY A 151 11.16 -5.98 4.75
N THR A 152 10.07 -6.59 4.28
CA THR A 152 9.45 -7.76 4.94
C THR A 152 10.35 -8.99 4.90
N CYS A 153 11.08 -9.21 3.80
CA CYS A 153 12.03 -10.31 3.71
C CYS A 153 13.20 -10.13 4.70
N GLU A 154 13.72 -8.91 4.85
CA GLU A 154 14.77 -8.62 5.83
C GLU A 154 14.31 -8.88 7.26
N GLU A 155 13.08 -8.46 7.63
CA GLU A 155 12.53 -8.72 8.97
C GLU A 155 12.44 -10.22 9.28
N VAL A 156 12.02 -11.02 8.30
CA VAL A 156 11.95 -12.49 8.47
C VAL A 156 13.34 -13.10 8.52
N VAL A 157 14.26 -12.64 7.67
CA VAL A 157 15.66 -13.08 7.69
C VAL A 157 16.29 -12.81 9.05
N ASP A 158 16.08 -11.63 9.65
CA ASP A 158 16.62 -11.29 10.97
C ASP A 158 16.25 -12.33 12.03
N GLU A 159 14.98 -12.73 12.08
CA GLU A 159 14.52 -13.77 13.00
C GLU A 159 15.07 -15.15 12.65
N LEU A 160 15.07 -15.54 11.37
CA LEU A 160 15.59 -16.85 10.98
C LEU A 160 17.09 -16.98 11.30
N LEU A 161 17.83 -15.87 11.24
CA LEU A 161 19.23 -15.81 11.69
C LEU A 161 19.37 -16.02 13.20
N THR A 162 18.48 -15.47 14.04
CA THR A 162 18.52 -15.73 15.49
C THR A 162 18.26 -17.21 15.82
N ARG A 163 17.53 -17.90 14.95
CA ARG A 163 17.29 -19.36 15.02
C ARG A 163 18.42 -20.20 14.42
N GLY A 164 19.49 -19.58 13.94
CA GLY A 164 20.65 -20.26 13.34
C GLY A 164 20.45 -20.73 11.90
N GLU A 165 19.38 -20.30 11.22
CA GLU A 165 19.15 -20.67 9.82
C GLU A 165 20.05 -19.88 8.86
N LYS A 166 20.66 -20.59 7.91
CA LYS A 166 21.51 -20.00 6.85
C LYS A 166 20.66 -19.48 5.69
N VAL A 167 19.99 -18.35 5.90
CA VAL A 167 19.12 -17.72 4.90
C VAL A 167 19.59 -16.30 4.54
N GLY A 168 19.14 -15.82 3.38
CA GLY A 168 19.37 -14.43 2.98
C GLY A 168 18.43 -13.94 1.89
N VAL A 169 18.57 -12.66 1.57
CA VAL A 169 17.82 -11.95 0.55
C VAL A 169 18.77 -11.12 -0.33
N LEU A 170 18.63 -11.25 -1.64
CA LEU A 170 19.31 -10.43 -2.65
C LEU A 170 18.31 -9.42 -3.22
N LYS A 171 18.62 -8.15 -3.02
CA LYS A 171 17.82 -7.00 -3.39
C LYS A 171 18.25 -6.51 -4.77
N VAL A 172 17.31 -6.46 -5.71
CA VAL A 172 17.54 -5.91 -7.04
C VAL A 172 17.07 -4.47 -7.08
N ARG A 173 18.02 -3.52 -7.12
CA ARG A 173 17.73 -2.08 -7.26
C ARG A 173 17.76 -1.67 -8.71
N LEU A 174 18.88 -1.92 -9.41
CA LEU A 174 19.00 -1.66 -10.84
C LEU A 174 18.54 -2.90 -11.62
N TYR A 175 17.28 -2.89 -12.07
CA TYR A 175 16.74 -3.99 -12.86
C TYR A 175 17.17 -3.93 -14.33
N ARG A 176 17.31 -2.72 -14.89
CA ARG A 176 17.83 -2.52 -16.25
C ARG A 176 18.85 -1.38 -16.30
N PRO A 177 19.98 -1.53 -17.02
CA PRO A 177 20.46 -2.79 -17.59
C PRO A 177 20.78 -3.82 -16.49
N PHE A 178 20.52 -5.09 -16.77
CA PHE A 178 20.70 -6.17 -15.81
C PHE A 178 22.15 -6.65 -15.88
N SER A 179 22.92 -6.47 -14.81
CA SER A 179 24.32 -6.89 -14.78
C SER A 179 24.47 -8.24 -14.08
N ALA A 180 24.57 -9.32 -14.86
CA ALA A 180 24.75 -10.67 -14.35
C ALA A 180 26.00 -10.79 -13.45
N LYS A 181 27.13 -10.21 -13.89
CA LYS A 181 28.38 -10.15 -13.12
C LYS A 181 28.18 -9.64 -11.69
N HIS A 182 27.49 -8.50 -11.52
CA HIS A 182 27.32 -7.88 -10.22
C HIS A 182 26.22 -8.55 -9.37
N LEU A 183 25.18 -9.11 -9.99
CA LEU A 183 24.22 -9.98 -9.31
C LEU A 183 24.93 -11.20 -8.70
N LEU A 184 25.76 -11.88 -9.50
CA LEU A 184 26.47 -13.09 -9.09
C LEU A 184 27.50 -12.79 -7.99
N ALA A 185 28.21 -11.65 -8.09
CA ALA A 185 29.13 -11.20 -7.04
C ALA A 185 28.43 -10.90 -5.71
N ALA A 186 27.16 -10.47 -5.74
CA ALA A 186 26.35 -10.26 -4.54
C ALA A 186 25.75 -11.56 -3.97
N LEU A 187 25.61 -12.62 -4.78
CA LEU A 187 25.00 -13.88 -4.37
C LEU A 187 26.04 -14.81 -3.71
N PRO A 188 25.86 -15.24 -2.44
CA PRO A 188 26.78 -16.16 -1.80
C PRO A 188 27.05 -17.43 -2.62
N GLU A 189 28.31 -17.86 -2.71
CA GLU A 189 28.71 -19.10 -3.41
C GLU A 189 28.09 -20.35 -2.77
N SER A 190 27.85 -20.29 -1.46
CA SER A 190 27.18 -21.32 -0.67
C SER A 190 25.69 -21.49 -0.99
N ALA A 191 25.07 -20.57 -1.75
CA ALA A 191 23.66 -20.69 -2.10
C ALA A 191 23.43 -21.95 -2.94
N ARG A 192 22.51 -22.81 -2.47
CA ARG A 192 22.10 -24.07 -3.12
C ARG A 192 20.67 -24.02 -3.61
N SER A 193 19.81 -23.22 -2.97
CA SER A 193 18.42 -23.00 -3.40
C SER A 193 18.09 -21.52 -3.45
N VAL A 194 17.49 -21.07 -4.55
CA VAL A 194 17.15 -19.67 -4.81
C VAL A 194 15.66 -19.57 -5.16
N ALA A 195 14.92 -18.69 -4.48
CA ALA A 195 13.57 -18.33 -4.88
C ALA A 195 13.57 -16.93 -5.50
N VAL A 196 13.12 -16.80 -6.74
CA VAL A 196 12.98 -15.50 -7.39
C VAL A 196 11.52 -15.07 -7.33
N LEU A 197 11.24 -13.90 -6.77
CA LEU A 197 9.90 -13.39 -6.56
C LEU A 197 9.58 -12.25 -7.52
N ASP A 198 8.54 -12.45 -8.33
CA ASP A 198 8.06 -11.50 -9.32
C ASP A 198 6.70 -10.92 -8.92
N ARG A 199 6.61 -9.58 -8.88
CA ARG A 199 5.36 -8.86 -8.66
C ARG A 199 4.60 -8.60 -9.97
N THR A 200 4.51 -9.63 -10.81
CA THR A 200 3.81 -9.57 -12.10
C THR A 200 3.31 -10.95 -12.52
N LYS A 201 2.54 -11.01 -13.61
CA LYS A 201 2.14 -12.26 -14.25
C LYS A 201 2.16 -12.05 -15.76
N GLU A 202 2.95 -12.87 -16.47
CA GLU A 202 2.98 -12.91 -17.94
C GLU A 202 2.29 -14.22 -18.39
N PRO A 203 0.98 -14.21 -18.72
CA PRO A 203 0.25 -15.42 -19.07
C PRO A 203 0.84 -16.09 -20.33
N GLY A 204 1.19 -17.38 -20.22
CA GLY A 204 1.77 -18.15 -21.31
C GLY A 204 3.30 -18.09 -21.41
N ALA A 205 3.97 -17.20 -20.65
CA ALA A 205 5.42 -17.20 -20.55
C ALA A 205 5.93 -18.42 -19.75
N HIS A 206 7.15 -18.87 -20.05
CA HIS A 206 7.81 -19.95 -19.31
C HIS A 206 8.06 -19.61 -17.82
N ALA A 207 8.29 -18.33 -17.55
CA ALA A 207 8.41 -17.76 -16.22
C ALA A 207 8.27 -16.24 -16.27
N GLU A 208 8.22 -15.62 -15.10
CA GLU A 208 8.21 -14.18 -14.95
C GLU A 208 9.59 -13.52 -15.21
N PRO A 209 9.64 -12.20 -15.49
CA PRO A 209 10.85 -11.56 -16.02
C PRO A 209 12.09 -11.64 -15.13
N LEU A 210 11.96 -11.37 -13.82
CA LEU A 210 13.13 -11.41 -12.94
C LEU A 210 13.65 -12.83 -12.79
N TYR A 211 12.76 -13.82 -12.69
CA TYR A 211 13.14 -15.23 -12.70
C TYR A 211 13.96 -15.57 -13.95
N LEU A 212 13.53 -15.14 -15.14
CA LEU A 212 14.25 -15.44 -16.39
C LEU A 212 15.65 -14.82 -16.40
N ASP A 213 15.79 -13.57 -15.95
CA ASP A 213 17.09 -12.89 -15.90
C ASP A 213 18.05 -13.58 -14.91
N VAL A 214 17.57 -13.93 -13.72
CA VAL A 214 18.36 -14.61 -12.68
C VAL A 214 18.75 -16.02 -13.10
N MET A 215 17.81 -16.78 -13.66
CA MET A 215 18.09 -18.13 -14.16
C MET A 215 19.12 -18.11 -15.30
N THR A 216 19.02 -17.15 -16.21
CA THR A 216 19.98 -16.98 -17.30
C THR A 216 21.37 -16.67 -16.76
N ALA A 217 21.49 -15.70 -15.85
CA ALA A 217 22.77 -15.35 -15.23
C ALA A 217 23.43 -16.54 -14.51
N LEU A 218 22.65 -17.33 -13.77
CA LEU A 218 23.15 -18.52 -13.07
C LEU A 218 23.56 -19.64 -14.03
N ALA A 219 22.78 -19.87 -15.08
CA ALA A 219 23.06 -20.91 -16.08
C ALA A 219 24.31 -20.58 -16.90
N GLU A 220 24.47 -19.31 -17.32
CA GLU A 220 25.66 -18.85 -18.05
C GLU A 220 26.91 -18.96 -17.17
N ALA A 221 26.85 -18.51 -15.92
CA ALA A 221 27.97 -18.62 -14.98
C ALA A 221 28.39 -20.07 -14.73
N PHE A 222 27.44 -20.99 -14.63
CA PHE A 222 27.73 -22.41 -14.51
C PHE A 222 28.38 -22.98 -15.78
N ASN A 223 27.82 -22.66 -16.95
CA ASN A 223 28.35 -23.15 -18.23
C ASN A 223 29.74 -22.60 -18.55
N ASN A 224 30.05 -21.38 -18.11
CA ASN A 224 31.36 -20.75 -18.26
C ASN A 224 32.39 -21.21 -17.20
N GLY A 225 31.97 -22.01 -16.20
CA GLY A 225 32.84 -22.42 -15.09
C GLY A 225 33.11 -21.32 -14.06
N GLU A 226 32.40 -20.19 -14.11
CA GLU A 226 32.46 -19.12 -13.10
C GLU A 226 31.81 -19.55 -11.78
N ARG A 227 30.95 -20.57 -11.82
CA ARG A 227 30.32 -21.16 -10.64
C ARG A 227 30.34 -22.68 -10.73
N GLU A 228 30.80 -23.35 -9.67
CA GLU A 228 30.91 -24.81 -9.63
C GLU A 228 29.56 -25.55 -9.71
N THR A 229 28.50 -24.92 -9.18
CA THR A 229 27.17 -25.54 -9.10
C THR A 229 26.08 -24.59 -9.53
N LEU A 230 25.14 -25.08 -10.34
CA LEU A 230 23.89 -24.40 -10.63
C LEU A 230 22.91 -24.62 -9.46
N PRO A 231 22.59 -23.60 -8.65
CA PRO A 231 21.62 -23.76 -7.56
C PRO A 231 20.23 -24.08 -8.10
N ARG A 232 19.42 -24.74 -7.29
CA ARG A 232 18.01 -24.99 -7.60
C ARG A 232 17.23 -23.67 -7.56
N VAL A 233 16.68 -23.24 -8.69
CA VAL A 233 15.94 -21.97 -8.81
C VAL A 233 14.44 -22.20 -8.96
N ILE A 234 13.64 -21.67 -8.03
CA ILE A 234 12.17 -21.67 -8.08
C ILE A 234 11.62 -20.25 -8.32
N GLY A 235 10.48 -20.14 -8.98
CA GLY A 235 9.84 -18.86 -9.34
C GLY A 235 8.52 -18.66 -8.63
N GLY A 236 8.37 -17.54 -7.93
CA GLY A 236 7.17 -17.20 -7.16
C GLY A 236 6.53 -15.92 -7.64
N ARG A 237 5.19 -15.90 -7.71
CA ARG A 237 4.42 -14.66 -7.88
C ARG A 237 3.80 -14.21 -6.57
N TYR A 238 3.86 -12.91 -6.31
CA TYR A 238 3.29 -12.31 -5.10
C TYR A 238 2.70 -10.92 -5.39
N GLY A 239 1.93 -10.38 -4.44
CA GLY A 239 1.65 -8.95 -4.35
C GLY A 239 0.87 -8.31 -5.51
N LEU A 240 0.24 -9.11 -6.38
CA LEU A 240 -0.51 -8.61 -7.53
C LEU A 240 -1.69 -7.75 -7.06
N SER A 241 -1.82 -6.56 -7.64
CA SER A 241 -2.86 -5.58 -7.25
C SER A 241 -2.86 -5.25 -5.76
N SER A 242 -1.66 -5.14 -5.16
CA SER A 242 -1.49 -4.87 -3.73
C SER A 242 -2.05 -5.95 -2.82
N LYS A 243 -2.14 -7.20 -3.29
CA LYS A 243 -2.34 -8.36 -2.41
C LYS A 243 -1.28 -8.35 -1.31
N GLU A 244 -1.70 -8.72 -0.11
CA GLU A 244 -0.83 -8.73 1.06
C GLU A 244 0.37 -9.65 0.87
N PHE A 245 1.52 -9.19 1.34
CA PHE A 245 2.75 -9.97 1.41
C PHE A 245 3.36 -9.73 2.79
N GLY A 246 2.86 -10.51 3.76
CA GLY A 246 3.30 -10.44 5.14
C GLY A 246 4.46 -11.40 5.43
N PRO A 247 4.91 -11.44 6.70
CA PRO A 247 5.99 -12.33 7.11
C PRO A 247 5.68 -13.82 6.97
N ASP A 248 4.41 -14.20 7.12
CA ASP A 248 3.88 -15.54 6.84
C ASP A 248 4.15 -15.99 5.40
N CYS A 249 4.00 -15.08 4.43
CA CYS A 249 4.31 -15.35 3.03
C CYS A 249 5.80 -15.62 2.82
N VAL A 250 6.68 -14.86 3.50
CA VAL A 250 8.14 -15.06 3.40
C VAL A 250 8.55 -16.39 4.03
N LEU A 251 8.00 -16.72 5.21
CA LEU A 251 8.22 -18.01 5.87
C LEU A 251 7.79 -19.17 4.97
N ALA A 252 6.64 -19.06 4.30
CA ALA A 252 6.18 -20.06 3.34
C ALA A 252 7.19 -20.27 2.19
N VAL A 253 7.81 -19.20 1.69
CA VAL A 253 8.84 -19.29 0.63
C VAL A 253 10.12 -19.97 1.13
N PHE A 254 10.60 -19.64 2.33
CA PHE A 254 11.77 -20.32 2.90
C PHE A 254 11.50 -21.79 3.24
N ASN A 255 10.29 -22.13 3.69
CA ASN A 255 9.85 -23.51 3.89
C ASN A 255 9.83 -24.28 2.57
N GLU A 256 9.32 -23.65 1.50
CA GLU A 256 9.35 -24.24 0.17
C GLU A 256 10.79 -24.46 -0.31
N LEU A 257 11.70 -23.50 -0.10
CA LEU A 257 13.12 -23.66 -0.44
C LEU A 257 13.81 -24.80 0.32
N ALA A 258 13.36 -25.09 1.55
CA ALA A 258 13.85 -26.20 2.37
C ALA A 258 13.25 -27.56 1.97
N ALA A 259 12.16 -27.58 1.20
CA ALA A 259 11.51 -28.82 0.80
C ALA A 259 12.42 -29.68 -0.10
N ALA A 260 12.29 -31.01 0.03
CA ALA A 260 13.02 -31.96 -0.82
C ALA A 260 12.64 -31.79 -2.30
N LYS A 261 11.35 -31.55 -2.59
CA LYS A 261 10.80 -31.34 -3.92
C LYS A 261 9.96 -30.06 -3.97
N PRO A 262 10.59 -28.87 -4.09
CA PRO A 262 9.86 -27.62 -4.15
C PRO A 262 9.10 -27.50 -5.47
N LYS A 263 7.99 -26.78 -5.43
CA LYS A 263 7.23 -26.34 -6.59
C LYS A 263 8.12 -25.41 -7.43
N PRO A 264 8.40 -25.75 -8.69
CA PRO A 264 9.24 -24.91 -9.56
C PRO A 264 8.58 -23.55 -9.84
N ARG A 265 7.25 -23.50 -9.81
CA ARG A 265 6.43 -22.30 -9.96
C ARG A 265 5.37 -22.27 -8.86
N PHE A 266 5.22 -21.14 -8.19
CA PHE A 266 4.23 -21.00 -7.13
C PHE A 266 3.60 -19.61 -7.09
N THR A 267 2.53 -19.48 -6.30
CA THR A 267 1.94 -18.21 -5.87
C THR A 267 1.96 -18.16 -4.34
N VAL A 268 2.01 -16.95 -3.76
CA VAL A 268 1.96 -16.77 -2.31
C VAL A 268 1.02 -15.61 -1.95
N GLY A 269 0.30 -15.73 -0.84
CA GLY A 269 -0.73 -14.78 -0.41
C GLY A 269 -2.14 -15.01 -0.98
N ILE A 270 -2.39 -16.16 -1.64
CA ILE A 270 -3.71 -16.58 -2.12
C ILE A 270 -3.93 -18.06 -1.86
N TYR A 271 -5.18 -18.52 -1.90
CA TYR A 271 -5.52 -19.93 -1.98
C TYR A 271 -5.94 -20.30 -3.42
N ASP A 272 -5.09 -21.08 -4.08
CA ASP A 272 -5.31 -21.57 -5.45
C ASP A 272 -5.67 -23.05 -5.44
N ASP A 273 -6.97 -23.32 -5.42
CA ASP A 273 -7.60 -24.64 -5.50
C ASP A 273 -7.84 -25.12 -6.93
N VAL A 274 -7.34 -24.40 -7.95
CA VAL A 274 -7.52 -24.74 -9.36
C VAL A 274 -6.25 -25.32 -9.94
N THR A 275 -5.14 -24.60 -9.80
CA THR A 275 -3.83 -25.05 -10.29
C THR A 275 -2.90 -25.54 -9.17
N ASN A 276 -3.33 -25.42 -7.90
CA ASN A 276 -2.57 -25.85 -6.72
C ASN A 276 -1.15 -25.25 -6.68
N LEU A 277 -0.97 -24.03 -7.20
CA LEU A 277 0.30 -23.32 -7.21
C LEU A 277 0.54 -22.54 -5.91
N SER A 278 -0.51 -22.28 -5.12
CA SER A 278 -0.37 -21.52 -3.89
C SER A 278 0.41 -22.29 -2.83
N LEU A 279 1.34 -21.61 -2.16
CA LEU A 279 2.00 -22.12 -0.95
C LEU A 279 1.06 -22.03 0.25
N ALA A 280 1.17 -23.00 1.16
CA ALA A 280 0.49 -22.94 2.45
C ALA A 280 1.18 -21.89 3.34
N LEU A 281 0.38 -21.02 3.96
CA LEU A 281 0.90 -19.98 4.84
C LEU A 281 1.03 -20.55 6.27
N PRO A 282 2.23 -20.59 6.85
CA PRO A 282 2.41 -20.97 8.25
C PRO A 282 1.85 -19.87 9.17
N GLU A 283 1.61 -20.21 10.43
CA GLU A 283 1.30 -19.21 11.44
C GLU A 283 2.46 -18.22 11.59
N ASN A 284 2.15 -16.92 11.63
CA ASN A 284 3.17 -15.91 11.84
C ASN A 284 3.63 -15.93 13.30
N THR A 285 4.81 -16.49 13.53
CA THR A 285 5.45 -16.59 14.86
C THR A 285 6.45 -15.46 15.13
N LEU A 286 6.55 -14.47 14.24
CA LEU A 286 7.54 -13.41 14.36
C LEU A 286 7.14 -12.40 15.45
N PRO A 287 8.06 -12.06 16.36
CA PRO A 287 7.79 -11.02 17.35
C PRO A 287 7.68 -9.66 16.65
N SER A 288 6.72 -8.83 17.08
CA SER A 288 6.64 -7.45 16.59
C SER A 288 7.76 -6.63 17.23
N GLY A 289 8.65 -6.08 16.41
CA GLY A 289 9.69 -5.14 16.85
C GLY A 289 9.19 -3.71 17.06
N ALA A 290 7.89 -3.46 16.87
CA ALA A 290 7.29 -2.14 17.04
C ALA A 290 6.97 -1.86 18.52
N LYS A 291 7.18 -0.62 18.93
CA LYS A 291 6.80 -0.11 20.26
C LYS A 291 5.29 0.03 20.41
N LEU A 292 4.61 0.36 19.32
CA LEU A 292 3.15 0.49 19.27
C LEU A 292 2.65 0.16 17.88
N GLU A 293 1.66 -0.72 17.79
CA GLU A 293 0.87 -0.96 16.58
C GLU A 293 -0.59 -0.61 16.85
N ALA A 294 -1.14 0.30 16.05
CA ALA A 294 -2.49 0.81 16.22
C ALA A 294 -3.33 0.69 14.96
N LEU A 295 -4.58 0.28 15.13
CA LEU A 295 -5.61 0.20 14.09
C LEU A 295 -6.74 1.19 14.39
N PHE A 296 -7.15 1.95 13.38
CA PHE A 296 -8.29 2.86 13.49
C PHE A 296 -9.33 2.54 12.43
N TYR A 297 -10.53 2.17 12.87
CA TYR A 297 -11.66 1.87 12.02
C TYR A 297 -12.59 3.08 11.96
N GLY A 298 -12.56 3.77 10.82
CA GLY A 298 -13.34 4.98 10.54
C GLY A 298 -14.23 4.84 9.32
N LEU A 299 -15.14 5.80 9.15
CA LEU A 299 -15.99 5.94 7.97
C LEU A 299 -15.36 6.92 6.98
N GLY A 300 -15.47 6.63 5.69
CA GLY A 300 -15.11 7.59 4.65
C GLY A 300 -15.79 8.94 4.89
N SER A 301 -14.96 9.99 5.01
CA SER A 301 -15.33 11.38 5.31
C SER A 301 -15.62 11.75 6.77
N ASP A 302 -15.34 10.90 7.76
CA ASP A 302 -15.49 11.26 9.19
C ASP A 302 -14.25 11.93 9.82
N GLY A 303 -13.15 12.04 9.06
CA GLY A 303 -11.91 12.68 9.50
C GLY A 303 -10.91 11.76 10.20
N SER A 304 -11.21 10.47 10.38
CA SER A 304 -10.35 9.50 11.07
C SER A 304 -8.98 9.37 10.42
N VAL A 305 -8.94 9.18 9.10
CA VAL A 305 -7.69 9.08 8.34
C VAL A 305 -6.84 10.34 8.50
N SER A 306 -7.44 11.52 8.44
CA SER A 306 -6.73 12.80 8.61
C SER A 306 -6.17 12.95 10.03
N ALA A 307 -6.93 12.51 11.05
CA ALA A 307 -6.46 12.49 12.44
C ALA A 307 -5.28 11.53 12.61
N THR A 308 -5.35 10.32 12.06
CA THR A 308 -4.24 9.36 12.13
C THR A 308 -3.00 9.87 11.39
N LYS A 309 -3.14 10.53 10.23
CA LYS A 309 -2.03 11.22 9.55
C LYS A 309 -1.39 12.29 10.44
N ASN A 310 -2.20 13.02 11.20
CA ASN A 310 -1.71 14.01 12.15
C ASN A 310 -0.99 13.34 13.34
N ASN A 311 -1.51 12.21 13.86
CA ASN A 311 -0.84 11.43 14.90
C ASN A 311 0.57 11.01 14.49
N ILE A 312 0.72 10.50 13.27
CA ILE A 312 2.01 10.08 12.72
C ILE A 312 2.99 11.25 12.67
N LYS A 313 2.53 12.44 12.23
CA LYS A 313 3.35 13.66 12.18
C LYS A 313 3.76 14.13 13.58
N ILE A 314 2.83 14.16 14.52
CA ILE A 314 3.10 14.57 15.91
C ILE A 314 4.13 13.61 16.53
N ILE A 315 3.88 12.29 16.48
CA ILE A 315 4.81 11.30 17.03
C ILE A 315 6.17 11.39 16.33
N GLY A 316 6.20 11.46 15.01
CA GLY A 316 7.44 11.51 14.24
C GLY A 316 8.27 12.78 14.48
N ASN A 317 7.64 13.93 14.71
CA ASN A 317 8.33 15.21 14.93
C ASN A 317 8.71 15.45 16.39
N SER A 318 7.90 14.99 17.34
CA SER A 318 8.10 15.23 18.77
C SER A 318 8.90 14.12 19.46
N THR A 319 9.22 13.02 18.76
CA THR A 319 10.00 11.90 19.31
C THR A 319 11.14 11.51 18.36
N PRO A 320 12.22 10.89 18.87
CA PRO A 320 13.27 10.32 18.02
C PRO A 320 12.79 9.09 17.23
N TRP A 321 11.64 8.51 17.57
CA TRP A 321 11.16 7.26 17.01
C TRP A 321 10.76 7.39 15.53
N TYR A 322 10.75 6.23 14.86
CA TYR A 322 10.23 6.05 13.53
C TYR A 322 8.71 5.87 13.61
N ALA A 323 7.99 6.57 12.76
CA ALA A 323 6.54 6.46 12.65
C ALA A 323 6.16 6.10 11.22
N GLN A 324 5.32 5.07 11.07
CA GLN A 324 4.79 4.58 9.80
C GLN A 324 3.26 4.67 9.81
N GLY A 325 2.68 5.02 8.65
CA GLY A 325 1.25 5.04 8.42
C GLY A 325 0.86 4.44 7.08
N TYR A 326 -0.13 3.55 7.08
CA TYR A 326 -0.76 3.02 5.87
C TYR A 326 -2.28 3.07 5.98
N PHE A 327 -2.97 3.40 4.89
CA PHE A 327 -4.41 3.66 4.91
C PHE A 327 -5.12 2.80 3.87
N VAL A 328 -5.98 1.91 4.34
CA VAL A 328 -6.85 1.09 3.50
C VAL A 328 -8.16 1.84 3.29
N TYR A 329 -8.48 2.10 2.02
CA TYR A 329 -9.72 2.75 1.60
C TYR A 329 -10.64 1.75 0.90
N ASP A 330 -11.94 1.86 1.14
CA ASP A 330 -12.93 1.20 0.28
C ASP A 330 -12.92 1.83 -1.12
N SER A 331 -13.23 1.01 -2.13
CA SER A 331 -13.55 1.43 -3.50
C SER A 331 -14.69 2.46 -3.59
N LYS A 332 -15.56 2.52 -2.57
CA LYS A 332 -16.68 3.47 -2.49
C LYS A 332 -16.18 4.87 -2.14
N LYS A 333 -16.54 5.84 -2.97
CA LYS A 333 -16.15 7.26 -2.80
C LYS A 333 -16.64 7.90 -1.49
N ALA A 334 -17.74 7.43 -0.90
CA ALA A 334 -18.28 7.95 0.35
C ALA A 334 -18.94 6.86 1.19
N GLY A 335 -18.87 6.97 2.52
CA GLY A 335 -19.52 6.05 3.45
C GLY A 335 -18.97 4.61 3.44
N GLY A 336 -17.79 4.40 2.84
CA GLY A 336 -17.05 3.14 2.90
C GLY A 336 -16.24 3.00 4.19
N LEU A 337 -15.77 1.79 4.50
CA LEU A 337 -14.86 1.56 5.61
C LEU A 337 -13.48 2.16 5.28
N THR A 338 -12.84 2.75 6.28
CA THR A 338 -11.41 3.08 6.25
C THR A 338 -10.70 2.43 7.43
N VAL A 339 -9.57 1.80 7.16
CA VAL A 339 -8.71 1.22 8.20
C VAL A 339 -7.36 1.88 8.12
N SER A 340 -6.99 2.61 9.18
CA SER A 340 -5.67 3.22 9.29
C SER A 340 -4.77 2.33 10.13
N HIS A 341 -3.60 2.00 9.59
CA HIS A 341 -2.54 1.24 10.25
C HIS A 341 -1.44 2.21 10.64
N LEU A 342 -1.09 2.23 11.92
CA LEU A 342 -0.02 3.08 12.46
C LEU A 342 0.97 2.19 13.21
N ARG A 343 2.25 2.34 12.90
CA ARG A 343 3.34 1.73 13.68
C ARG A 343 4.29 2.80 14.22
N VAL A 344 4.75 2.60 15.44
CA VAL A 344 5.83 3.39 16.06
C VAL A 344 6.92 2.42 16.48
N SER A 345 8.16 2.73 16.17
CA SER A 345 9.31 1.90 16.55
C SER A 345 10.53 2.75 16.86
N GLU A 346 11.38 2.26 17.75
CA GLU A 346 12.68 2.85 18.05
C GLU A 346 13.70 2.56 16.94
N ARG A 347 13.46 1.51 16.14
CA ARG A 347 14.28 1.13 14.99
C ARG A 347 13.56 1.48 13.67
N PRO A 348 14.29 1.60 12.55
CA PRO A 348 13.67 1.78 11.23
C PRO A 348 12.60 0.72 10.95
N ILE A 349 11.42 1.15 10.53
CA ILE A 349 10.29 0.25 10.26
C ILE A 349 10.41 -0.28 8.82
N ARG A 350 10.61 -1.59 8.68
CA ARG A 350 10.70 -2.29 7.38
C ARG A 350 9.40 -3.01 7.01
N SER A 351 8.38 -2.90 7.87
CA SER A 351 7.13 -3.65 7.82
C SER A 351 6.19 -3.17 6.72
N ALA A 352 6.48 -3.50 5.46
CA ALA A 352 5.69 -3.15 4.28
C ALA A 352 4.42 -4.00 4.11
N TYR A 353 3.73 -4.31 5.21
CA TYR A 353 2.49 -5.11 5.28
C TYR A 353 1.51 -4.52 6.30
N LEU A 354 0.26 -4.95 6.28
CA LEU A 354 -0.80 -4.56 7.20
C LEU A 354 -0.59 -5.15 8.60
N ILE A 355 -1.02 -4.42 9.62
CA ILE A 355 -1.03 -4.90 11.01
C ILE A 355 -2.09 -6.01 11.15
N SER A 356 -1.64 -7.19 11.56
CA SER A 356 -2.49 -8.36 11.83
C SER A 356 -2.96 -8.41 13.29
N GLN A 357 -2.08 -8.05 14.23
CA GLN A 357 -2.35 -7.94 15.66
C GLN A 357 -1.85 -6.58 16.17
N ALA A 358 -2.69 -5.84 16.89
CA ALA A 358 -2.44 -4.46 17.32
C ALA A 358 -2.51 -4.32 18.84
N ASP A 359 -1.69 -3.42 19.38
CA ASP A 359 -1.71 -3.01 20.80
C ASP A 359 -2.89 -2.09 21.10
N PHE A 360 -3.33 -1.33 20.11
CA PHE A 360 -4.48 -0.42 20.19
C PHE A 360 -5.43 -0.62 19.00
N VAL A 361 -6.72 -0.75 19.27
CA VAL A 361 -7.77 -0.75 18.24
C VAL A 361 -8.84 0.29 18.58
N GLY A 362 -9.00 1.28 17.71
CA GLY A 362 -10.02 2.32 17.82
C GLY A 362 -11.20 2.08 16.86
N CYS A 363 -12.40 1.90 17.40
CA CYS A 363 -13.65 1.81 16.68
C CYS A 363 -14.37 3.17 16.73
N HIS A 364 -14.31 3.95 15.63
CA HIS A 364 -14.88 5.30 15.60
C HIS A 364 -16.37 5.31 15.26
N GLN A 365 -16.92 4.19 14.77
CA GLN A 365 -18.33 4.02 14.45
C GLN A 365 -18.84 2.70 15.03
N LEU A 366 -19.72 2.76 16.03
CA LEU A 366 -20.21 1.59 16.76
C LEU A 366 -20.71 0.46 15.83
N GLN A 367 -21.44 0.82 14.76
CA GLN A 367 -22.00 -0.10 13.76
C GLN A 367 -20.99 -1.02 13.05
N PHE A 368 -19.69 -0.75 13.17
CA PHE A 368 -18.65 -1.61 12.61
C PHE A 368 -18.42 -2.87 13.43
N ILE A 369 -18.75 -2.88 14.72
CA ILE A 369 -18.58 -4.03 15.62
C ILE A 369 -19.45 -5.22 15.20
N ASP A 370 -20.59 -4.90 14.59
CA ASP A 370 -21.56 -5.86 14.07
C ASP A 370 -21.15 -6.44 12.71
N LYS A 371 -20.11 -5.91 12.07
CA LYS A 371 -19.78 -6.24 10.66
C LYS A 371 -18.36 -6.72 10.46
N TYR A 372 -17.40 -6.19 11.21
CA TYR A 372 -15.99 -6.41 10.99
C TYR A 372 -15.33 -7.02 12.22
N GLN A 373 -14.36 -7.90 11.95
CA GLN A 373 -13.54 -8.54 12.96
C GLN A 373 -12.45 -7.56 13.45
N MET A 374 -12.79 -6.72 14.43
CA MET A 374 -11.89 -5.71 15.01
C MET A 374 -11.24 -6.19 16.31
N ALA A 375 -12.02 -6.79 17.22
CA ALA A 375 -11.52 -7.27 18.51
C ALA A 375 -10.55 -8.45 18.32
N GLU A 376 -10.75 -9.23 17.28
CA GLU A 376 -9.93 -10.37 16.87
C GLU A 376 -8.51 -9.95 16.47
N ARG A 377 -8.33 -8.67 16.08
CA ARG A 377 -7.02 -8.09 15.76
C ARG A 377 -6.30 -7.50 16.97
N LEU A 378 -6.86 -7.61 18.17
CA LEU A 378 -6.22 -7.10 19.37
C LEU A 378 -5.22 -8.11 19.94
N LYS A 379 -4.03 -7.62 20.33
CA LYS A 379 -3.07 -8.40 21.12
C LYS A 379 -3.64 -8.67 22.54
N PRO A 380 -3.24 -9.76 23.21
CA PRO A 380 -3.58 -9.96 24.61
C PRO A 380 -3.16 -8.77 25.48
N GLY A 381 -4.05 -8.26 26.34
CA GLY A 381 -3.84 -7.06 27.17
C GLY A 381 -3.95 -5.73 26.44
N GLY A 382 -4.23 -5.74 25.12
CA GLY A 382 -4.34 -4.53 24.31
C GLY A 382 -5.52 -3.65 24.67
N ILE A 383 -5.50 -2.41 24.16
CA ILE A 383 -6.51 -1.38 24.41
C ILE A 383 -7.54 -1.38 23.27
N PHE A 384 -8.82 -1.52 23.62
CA PHE A 384 -9.93 -1.42 22.67
C PHE A 384 -10.78 -0.18 22.99
N LEU A 385 -10.76 0.82 22.12
CA LEU A 385 -11.51 2.08 22.29
C LEU A 385 -12.76 2.06 21.40
N ILE A 386 -13.94 2.32 21.98
CA ILE A 386 -15.20 2.40 21.23
C ILE A 386 -15.82 3.79 21.37
N ASN A 387 -16.10 4.43 20.23
CA ASN A 387 -16.98 5.60 20.19
C ASN A 387 -18.45 5.15 20.23
N THR A 388 -19.14 5.42 21.33
CA THR A 388 -20.50 4.94 21.59
C THR A 388 -21.36 5.99 22.28
N PRO A 389 -22.67 6.08 21.99
CA PRO A 389 -23.58 6.93 22.75
C PRO A 389 -23.96 6.38 24.13
N TYR A 390 -23.70 5.09 24.38
CA TYR A 390 -24.11 4.36 25.58
C TYR A 390 -23.14 4.56 26.76
N SER A 391 -23.63 4.40 27.98
CA SER A 391 -22.82 4.47 29.20
C SER A 391 -21.96 3.21 29.40
N VAL A 392 -21.06 3.29 30.38
CA VAL A 392 -20.17 2.18 30.81
C VAL A 392 -20.97 0.95 31.22
N ASP A 393 -22.12 1.14 31.88
CA ASP A 393 -22.96 0.04 32.38
C ASP A 393 -23.78 -0.64 31.27
N GLU A 394 -24.13 0.11 30.22
CA GLU A 394 -24.98 -0.38 29.13
C GLU A 394 -24.21 -1.01 27.98
N VAL A 395 -22.96 -0.57 27.75
CA VAL A 395 -22.23 -0.92 26.53
C VAL A 395 -21.95 -2.42 26.44
N TRP A 396 -21.61 -3.07 27.57
CA TRP A 396 -21.24 -4.49 27.58
C TRP A 396 -22.37 -5.38 27.03
N ALA A 397 -23.59 -5.21 27.55
CA ALA A 397 -24.76 -5.99 27.12
C ALA A 397 -25.17 -5.74 25.66
N ARG A 398 -24.72 -4.65 25.04
CA ARG A 398 -24.99 -4.31 23.64
C ARG A 398 -23.95 -4.86 22.67
N LEU A 399 -22.76 -5.23 23.16
CA LEU A 399 -21.73 -5.82 22.31
C LEU A 399 -22.15 -7.21 21.85
N PRO A 400 -21.82 -7.64 20.63
CA PRO A 400 -22.06 -9.00 20.20
C PRO A 400 -21.39 -10.04 21.12
N GLN A 401 -22.04 -11.18 21.35
CA GLN A 401 -21.50 -12.23 22.22
C GLN A 401 -20.10 -12.68 21.80
N GLU A 402 -19.85 -12.77 20.48
CA GLU A 402 -18.55 -13.14 19.93
C GLU A 402 -17.47 -12.11 20.26
N VAL A 403 -17.83 -10.83 20.28
CA VAL A 403 -16.90 -9.74 20.62
C VAL A 403 -16.59 -9.77 22.13
N GLN A 404 -17.60 -9.97 22.98
CA GLN A 404 -17.40 -10.11 24.43
C GLN A 404 -16.47 -11.29 24.73
N ALA A 405 -16.69 -12.44 24.08
CA ALA A 405 -15.85 -13.62 24.25
C ALA A 405 -14.39 -13.34 23.86
N VAL A 406 -14.15 -12.66 22.74
CA VAL A 406 -12.80 -12.31 22.27
C VAL A 406 -12.12 -11.31 23.22
N LEU A 407 -12.84 -10.27 23.69
CA LEU A 407 -12.29 -9.31 24.64
C LEU A 407 -11.89 -9.98 25.96
N ASN A 408 -12.71 -10.92 26.45
CA ASN A 408 -12.40 -11.75 27.62
C ASN A 408 -11.17 -12.65 27.38
N GLN A 409 -11.14 -13.38 26.26
CA GLN A 409 -10.01 -14.25 25.90
C GLN A 409 -8.69 -13.47 25.83
N LYS A 410 -8.73 -12.27 25.26
CA LYS A 410 -7.56 -11.39 25.12
C LYS A 410 -7.26 -10.60 26.39
N LYS A 411 -8.09 -10.67 27.45
CA LYS A 411 -7.96 -9.81 28.64
C LYS A 411 -7.81 -8.34 28.25
N ALA A 412 -8.64 -7.89 27.32
CA ALA A 412 -8.56 -6.57 26.73
C ALA A 412 -8.90 -5.46 27.74
N ARG A 413 -8.25 -4.30 27.60
CA ARG A 413 -8.63 -3.08 28.32
C ARG A 413 -9.63 -2.30 27.48
N LEU A 414 -10.92 -2.42 27.83
CA LEU A 414 -12.03 -1.82 27.07
C LEU A 414 -12.29 -0.40 27.56
N PHE A 415 -12.25 0.57 26.64
CA PHE A 415 -12.58 1.97 26.91
C PHE A 415 -13.72 2.45 26.03
N VAL A 416 -14.56 3.33 26.58
CA VAL A 416 -15.65 3.97 25.85
C VAL A 416 -15.58 5.48 25.94
N ILE A 417 -16.05 6.14 24.88
CA ILE A 417 -16.19 7.59 24.81
C ILE A 417 -17.40 7.96 23.94
N ASN A 418 -18.15 8.99 24.33
CA ASN A 418 -19.21 9.55 23.50
C ASN A 418 -18.71 10.77 22.73
N ALA A 419 -17.90 10.53 21.70
CA ALA A 419 -17.26 11.61 20.97
C ALA A 419 -18.26 12.51 20.22
N ALA A 420 -19.42 11.96 19.83
CA ALA A 420 -20.49 12.73 19.19
C ALA A 420 -21.18 13.70 20.17
N LYS A 421 -21.32 13.35 21.45
CA LYS A 421 -21.83 14.25 22.48
C LYS A 421 -20.85 15.39 22.72
N ILE A 422 -19.57 15.08 22.96
CA ILE A 422 -18.51 16.06 23.19
C ILE A 422 -18.39 17.03 22.00
N ALA A 423 -18.39 16.51 20.78
CA ALA A 423 -18.32 17.35 19.57
C ALA A 423 -19.51 18.32 19.44
N ARG A 424 -20.72 17.93 19.89
CA ARG A 424 -21.89 18.82 19.89
C ARG A 424 -21.79 19.89 20.97
N GLU A 425 -21.37 19.52 22.17
CA GLU A 425 -21.20 20.44 23.31
C GLU A 425 -20.14 21.51 23.02
N CYS A 426 -19.05 21.14 22.32
CA CYS A 426 -18.02 22.09 21.90
C CYS A 426 -18.34 22.82 20.57
N GLY A 427 -19.52 22.63 19.98
CA GLY A 427 -19.88 23.31 18.72
C GLY A 427 -19.05 22.89 17.49
N LEU A 428 -18.55 21.65 17.46
CA LEU A 428 -17.79 21.02 16.36
C LEU A 428 -18.66 20.17 15.41
N ALA A 429 -19.99 20.25 15.58
CA ALA A 429 -20.98 19.47 14.83
C ALA A 429 -20.74 17.95 14.94
N ALA A 430 -20.60 17.24 13.82
CA ALA A 430 -20.41 15.78 13.78
C ALA A 430 -18.94 15.34 13.69
N ARG A 431 -17.98 16.25 13.97
CA ARG A 431 -16.54 15.96 13.84
C ARG A 431 -15.99 15.36 15.13
N ILE A 432 -15.78 14.05 15.13
CA ILE A 432 -15.25 13.29 16.27
C ILE A 432 -13.72 13.19 16.27
N ASN A 433 -13.07 13.66 15.21
CA ASN A 433 -11.64 13.46 14.96
C ASN A 433 -10.75 13.93 16.12
N THR A 434 -10.92 15.17 16.60
CA THR A 434 -10.11 15.75 17.68
C THR A 434 -10.26 14.98 19.00
N VAL A 435 -11.49 14.58 19.32
CA VAL A 435 -11.82 13.82 20.53
C VAL A 435 -11.16 12.42 20.51
N MET A 436 -11.33 11.69 19.40
CA MET A 436 -10.73 10.37 19.24
C MET A 436 -9.19 10.44 19.21
N GLN A 437 -8.64 11.55 18.68
CA GLN A 437 -7.21 11.80 18.66
C GLN A 437 -6.64 11.92 20.08
N MET A 438 -7.28 12.71 20.94
CA MET A 438 -6.89 12.86 22.34
C MET A 438 -6.99 11.53 23.09
N ALA A 439 -8.08 10.79 22.88
CA ALA A 439 -8.28 9.49 23.50
C ALA A 439 -7.15 8.50 23.16
N PHE A 440 -6.70 8.46 21.91
CA PHE A 440 -5.57 7.64 21.50
C PHE A 440 -4.28 8.00 22.26
N PHE A 441 -3.90 9.28 22.30
CA PHE A 441 -2.68 9.70 22.99
C PHE A 441 -2.75 9.49 24.51
N HIS A 442 -3.92 9.75 25.10
CA HIS A 442 -4.13 9.57 26.52
C HIS A 442 -4.03 8.10 26.94
N LEU A 443 -4.64 7.18 26.17
CA LEU A 443 -4.68 5.76 26.51
C LEU A 443 -3.36 5.02 26.20
N THR A 444 -2.68 5.39 25.12
CA THR A 444 -1.43 4.72 24.72
C THR A 444 -0.21 5.20 25.50
N HIS A 445 -0.29 6.37 26.14
CA HIS A 445 0.84 7.02 26.82
C HIS A 445 2.12 7.08 25.96
N ILE A 446 1.94 7.13 24.63
CA ILE A 446 3.06 7.13 23.67
C ILE A 446 3.88 8.42 23.79
N LEU A 447 3.27 9.52 24.23
CA LEU A 447 3.95 10.75 24.62
C LEU A 447 3.84 10.94 26.14
N PRO A 448 4.90 11.42 26.80
CA PRO A 448 4.93 11.55 28.26
C PRO A 448 4.08 12.74 28.76
N GLY A 449 3.32 12.50 29.84
CA GLY A 449 2.60 13.55 30.57
C GLY A 449 1.66 14.40 29.71
N ASP A 450 1.68 15.71 29.93
CA ASP A 450 0.85 16.68 29.18
C ASP A 450 1.44 17.07 27.82
N SER A 451 2.58 16.49 27.40
CA SER A 451 3.19 16.76 26.09
C SER A 451 2.23 16.48 24.94
N ALA A 452 1.44 15.40 25.03
CA ALA A 452 0.41 15.08 24.05
C ALA A 452 -0.60 16.21 23.88
N LEU A 453 -1.06 16.81 24.97
CA LEU A 453 -2.04 17.89 24.94
C LEU A 453 -1.45 19.13 24.27
N MET A 454 -0.23 19.53 24.66
CA MET A 454 0.45 20.69 24.09
C MET A 454 0.69 20.54 22.58
N GLU A 455 1.17 19.38 22.14
CA GLU A 455 1.42 19.09 20.73
C GLU A 455 0.12 19.09 19.90
N LEU A 456 -0.94 18.52 20.45
CA LEU A 456 -2.27 18.56 19.81
C LEU A 456 -2.80 19.99 19.71
N GLN A 457 -2.69 20.77 20.79
CA GLN A 457 -3.11 22.17 20.80
C GLN A 457 -2.35 22.99 19.75
N GLY A 458 -1.03 22.80 19.66
CA GLY A 458 -0.18 23.45 18.65
C GLY A 458 -0.52 23.04 17.22
N ALA A 459 -0.75 21.74 16.98
CA ALA A 459 -1.15 21.23 15.67
C ALA A 459 -2.52 21.77 15.22
N ILE A 460 -3.47 21.91 16.14
CA ILE A 460 -4.78 22.51 15.90
C ILE A 460 -4.63 24.00 15.57
N ALA A 461 -3.86 24.75 16.36
CA ALA A 461 -3.61 26.16 16.10
C ALA A 461 -3.00 26.38 14.71
N LYS A 462 -1.99 25.60 14.33
CA LYS A 462 -1.37 25.67 13.00
C LYS A 462 -2.35 25.34 11.86
N SER A 463 -3.27 24.41 12.08
CA SER A 463 -4.19 23.93 11.05
C SER A 463 -5.44 24.81 10.88
N TYR A 464 -5.86 25.50 11.95
CA TYR A 464 -7.17 26.18 12.00
C TYR A 464 -7.09 27.68 12.34
N SER A 465 -5.92 28.25 12.66
CA SER A 465 -5.77 29.69 12.95
C SER A 465 -6.32 30.57 11.83
N SER A 466 -6.14 30.17 10.57
CA SER A 466 -6.66 30.87 9.39
C SER A 466 -8.19 30.87 9.29
N LYS A 467 -8.88 30.04 10.07
CA LYS A 467 -10.36 29.92 10.09
C LYS A 467 -11.01 30.61 11.29
N GLY A 468 -10.22 31.25 12.15
CA GLY A 468 -10.69 32.01 13.32
C GLY A 468 -10.33 31.35 14.65
N GLN A 469 -10.03 32.21 15.64
CA GLN A 469 -9.58 31.81 16.97
C GLN A 469 -10.64 31.01 17.74
N GLU A 470 -11.92 31.36 17.58
CA GLU A 470 -13.03 30.65 18.22
C GLU A 470 -13.07 29.15 17.85
N LEU A 471 -12.74 28.79 16.61
CA LEU A 471 -12.68 27.39 16.18
C LEU A 471 -11.52 26.63 16.86
N VAL A 472 -10.40 27.31 17.09
CA VAL A 472 -9.22 26.75 17.78
C VAL A 472 -9.58 26.46 19.24
N GLU A 473 -10.18 27.43 19.93
CA GLU A 473 -10.60 27.30 21.33
C GLU A 473 -11.63 26.19 21.53
N ARG A 474 -12.62 26.09 20.65
CA ARG A 474 -13.61 24.98 20.65
C ARG A 474 -12.94 23.61 20.52
N ASN A 475 -11.90 23.49 19.69
CA ASN A 475 -11.15 22.25 19.58
C ASN A 475 -10.30 21.97 20.83
N TRP A 476 -9.73 22.99 21.47
CA TRP A 476 -9.00 22.83 22.73
C TRP A 476 -9.91 22.39 23.89
N GLN A 477 -11.12 22.95 23.98
CA GLN A 477 -12.14 22.49 24.93
C GLN A 477 -12.51 21.03 24.68
N ALA A 478 -12.66 20.62 23.41
CA ALA A 478 -12.93 19.22 23.07
C ALA A 478 -11.80 18.27 23.49
N LEU A 479 -10.53 18.71 23.43
CA LEU A 479 -9.39 17.91 23.94
C LEU A 479 -9.48 17.73 25.46
N ALA A 480 -9.76 18.80 26.21
CA ALA A 480 -9.86 18.74 27.67
C ALA A 480 -11.01 17.80 28.10
N LEU A 481 -12.20 17.98 27.54
CA LEU A 481 -13.36 17.12 27.83
C LEU A 481 -13.14 15.67 27.42
N ALA A 482 -12.43 15.42 26.31
CA ALA A 482 -12.08 14.06 25.90
C ALA A 482 -11.25 13.33 26.95
N ARG A 483 -10.35 14.03 27.66
CA ARG A 483 -9.51 13.44 28.71
C ARG A 483 -10.33 13.04 29.93
N GLU A 484 -11.35 13.82 30.27
CA GLU A 484 -12.23 13.58 31.43
C GLU A 484 -13.35 12.58 31.13
N SER A 485 -13.68 12.38 29.85
CA SER A 485 -14.82 11.57 29.39
C SER A 485 -14.43 10.19 28.85
N LEU A 486 -13.26 9.68 29.24
CA LEU A 486 -12.80 8.33 28.94
C LEU A 486 -13.06 7.42 30.12
N PHE A 487 -13.83 6.36 29.90
CA PHE A 487 -14.21 5.44 30.95
C PHE A 487 -13.77 4.02 30.59
N GLU A 488 -13.10 3.36 31.52
CA GLU A 488 -12.78 1.93 31.42
C GLU A 488 -14.03 1.12 31.77
N VAL A 489 -14.34 0.13 30.92
CA VAL A 489 -15.45 -0.80 31.12
C VAL A 489 -14.85 -2.09 31.68
N PRO A 490 -15.22 -2.50 32.90
CA PRO A 490 -14.75 -3.78 33.42
C PRO A 490 -15.27 -4.92 32.56
N LEU A 491 -14.39 -5.87 32.24
CA LEU A 491 -14.77 -7.09 31.53
C LEU A 491 -15.74 -7.90 32.40
N GLN A 492 -16.84 -8.36 31.80
CA GLN A 492 -17.85 -9.19 32.46
C GLN A 492 -17.96 -10.54 31.76
N PRO A 493 -18.60 -11.56 32.36
CA PRO A 493 -18.95 -12.78 31.64
C PRO A 493 -19.75 -12.47 30.37
N VAL A 494 -19.67 -13.38 29.38
CA VAL A 494 -20.47 -13.25 28.16
C VAL A 494 -21.95 -13.26 28.53
N ASN A 495 -22.64 -12.18 28.17
CA ASN A 495 -24.06 -12.04 28.44
C ASN A 495 -24.86 -12.82 27.38
N ALA A 496 -25.62 -13.82 27.83
CA ALA A 496 -26.44 -14.67 26.95
C ALA A 496 -27.57 -13.91 26.25
N ASP A 497 -28.03 -12.79 26.83
CA ASP A 497 -29.08 -11.94 26.26
C ASP A 497 -28.54 -10.92 25.24
N SER A 498 -27.22 -10.80 25.13
CA SER A 498 -26.59 -9.94 24.12
C SER A 498 -26.83 -10.48 22.71
N PRO A 499 -26.91 -9.60 21.70
CA PRO A 499 -27.12 -10.04 20.32
C PRO A 499 -25.91 -10.86 19.83
N ASN A 500 -26.14 -11.78 18.89
CA ASN A 500 -25.05 -12.32 18.07
C ASN A 500 -24.75 -11.36 16.92
N ARG A 501 -23.55 -11.44 16.34
CA ARG A 501 -23.19 -10.62 15.19
C ARG A 501 -24.17 -10.92 14.03
N PRO A 502 -24.85 -9.90 13.46
CA PRO A 502 -25.84 -10.14 12.42
C PRO A 502 -25.20 -10.68 11.14
N PRO A 503 -25.92 -11.53 10.37
CA PRO A 503 -25.41 -12.00 9.09
C PRO A 503 -25.25 -10.83 8.11
N VAL A 504 -24.12 -10.83 7.38
CA VAL A 504 -23.74 -9.73 6.47
C VAL A 504 -24.74 -9.57 5.31
N VAL A 505 -25.35 -10.68 4.89
CA VAL A 505 -26.42 -10.72 3.89
C VAL A 505 -27.58 -11.59 4.39
N SER A 506 -28.78 -11.35 3.88
CA SER A 506 -29.95 -12.16 4.21
C SER A 506 -29.79 -13.62 3.78
N ASP A 507 -30.33 -14.55 4.56
CA ASP A 507 -30.41 -15.97 4.21
C ASP A 507 -31.27 -16.23 2.96
N ALA A 508 -32.07 -15.29 2.50
CA ALA A 508 -32.81 -15.40 1.24
C ALA A 508 -31.98 -14.98 0.01
N ALA A 509 -30.74 -14.50 0.21
CA ALA A 509 -29.90 -14.03 -0.89
C ALA A 509 -29.40 -15.19 -1.78
N PRO A 510 -29.14 -14.96 -3.08
CA PRO A 510 -28.57 -15.98 -3.96
C PRO A 510 -27.23 -16.52 -3.45
N ASP A 511 -26.90 -17.77 -3.79
CA ASP A 511 -25.67 -18.43 -3.31
C ASP A 511 -24.41 -17.65 -3.62
N PHE A 512 -24.31 -17.05 -4.81
CA PHE A 512 -23.18 -16.18 -5.16
C PHE A 512 -23.05 -14.98 -4.21
N VAL A 513 -24.17 -14.39 -3.79
CA VAL A 513 -24.19 -13.25 -2.86
C VAL A 513 -23.76 -13.71 -1.47
N LYS A 514 -24.19 -14.88 -1.01
CA LYS A 514 -23.79 -15.45 0.28
C LYS A 514 -22.32 -15.86 0.33
N THR A 515 -21.81 -16.43 -0.76
CA THR A 515 -20.50 -17.08 -0.79
C THR A 515 -19.36 -16.18 -1.21
N VAL A 516 -19.62 -15.21 -2.09
CA VAL A 516 -18.59 -14.29 -2.62
C VAL A 516 -18.84 -12.87 -2.11
N THR A 517 -20.01 -12.31 -2.38
CA THR A 517 -20.30 -10.91 -2.03
C THR A 517 -20.28 -10.69 -0.52
N ALA A 518 -20.86 -11.58 0.28
CA ALA A 518 -20.87 -11.45 1.74
C ALA A 518 -19.47 -11.52 2.34
N ALA A 519 -18.63 -12.46 1.88
CA ALA A 519 -17.24 -12.56 2.31
C ALA A 519 -16.46 -11.29 1.98
N MET A 520 -16.61 -10.74 0.78
CA MET A 520 -15.98 -9.47 0.39
C MET A 520 -16.48 -8.29 1.26
N LEU A 521 -17.79 -8.21 1.51
CA LEU A 521 -18.38 -7.16 2.35
C LEU A 521 -17.99 -7.29 3.83
N ALA A 522 -17.71 -8.49 4.31
CA ALA A 522 -17.21 -8.77 5.66
C ALA A 522 -15.72 -8.45 5.85
N GLY A 523 -15.01 -8.08 4.77
CA GLY A 523 -13.55 -7.92 4.79
C GLY A 523 -12.77 -9.24 4.72
N LEU A 524 -13.43 -10.35 4.35
CA LEU A 524 -12.86 -11.69 4.22
C LEU A 524 -12.62 -12.08 2.75
N GLY A 525 -12.53 -11.10 1.85
CA GLY A 525 -12.32 -11.33 0.42
C GLY A 525 -11.00 -12.05 0.10
N ASP A 526 -9.98 -11.88 0.95
CA ASP A 526 -8.68 -12.54 0.78
C ASP A 526 -8.73 -14.05 1.03
N ALA A 527 -9.70 -14.54 1.80
CA ALA A 527 -9.90 -15.97 2.07
C ALA A 527 -10.64 -16.70 0.92
N LEU A 528 -11.09 -15.99 -0.11
CA LEU A 528 -11.83 -16.61 -1.21
C LEU A 528 -10.88 -17.44 -2.11
N PRO A 529 -11.16 -18.75 -2.34
CA PRO A 529 -10.41 -19.57 -3.28
C PRO A 529 -10.50 -19.07 -4.71
N SER A 530 -9.47 -19.36 -5.49
CA SER A 530 -9.40 -19.03 -6.92
C SER A 530 -10.58 -19.58 -7.74
N ARG A 531 -11.11 -20.77 -7.41
CA ARG A 531 -12.28 -21.34 -8.09
C ARG A 531 -13.55 -20.53 -7.88
N ARG A 532 -13.73 -19.84 -6.74
CA ARG A 532 -14.89 -18.95 -6.51
C ARG A 532 -14.81 -17.65 -7.28
N CYS A 533 -13.61 -17.28 -7.74
CA CYS A 533 -13.40 -16.21 -8.70
C CYS A 533 -13.51 -16.69 -10.16
N ARG A 534 -13.63 -18.00 -10.40
CA ARG A 534 -13.76 -18.58 -11.75
C ARG A 534 -15.15 -18.26 -12.31
N ARG A 535 -15.15 -17.52 -13.41
CA ARG A 535 -16.35 -16.97 -14.05
C ARG A 535 -16.87 -17.96 -15.09
N THR A 536 -18.20 -18.05 -15.27
CA THR A 536 -18.82 -18.78 -16.39
C THR A 536 -18.45 -18.18 -17.76
N VAL A 537 -18.13 -16.88 -17.79
CA VAL A 537 -17.48 -16.16 -18.90
C VAL A 537 -16.48 -15.15 -18.31
N PRO A 538 -15.21 -15.06 -18.76
CA PRO A 538 -14.25 -14.11 -18.22
C PRO A 538 -14.78 -12.67 -18.27
N GLY A 539 -14.93 -12.01 -17.11
CA GLY A 539 -15.27 -10.58 -16.99
C GLY A 539 -16.67 -10.22 -16.48
N ARG A 540 -17.63 -11.15 -16.39
CA ARG A 540 -19.04 -10.80 -16.05
C ARG A 540 -19.41 -11.10 -14.60
N TRP A 541 -20.18 -10.20 -13.99
CA TRP A 541 -20.83 -10.33 -12.67
C TRP A 541 -22.35 -10.37 -12.83
N ALA A 542 -23.06 -11.00 -11.88
CA ALA A 542 -24.53 -11.03 -11.88
C ALA A 542 -25.11 -9.61 -11.72
N PRO A 543 -26.14 -9.22 -12.50
CA PRO A 543 -26.74 -7.91 -12.42
C PRO A 543 -27.56 -7.79 -11.11
N ARG A 544 -27.09 -6.94 -10.19
CA ARG A 544 -27.70 -6.54 -8.89
C ARG A 544 -27.37 -7.46 -7.69
N ALA A 545 -26.41 -7.03 -6.87
CA ALA A 545 -26.00 -7.72 -5.65
C ALA A 545 -25.88 -6.83 -4.39
N GLY A 546 -26.30 -5.56 -4.42
CA GLY A 546 -26.09 -4.63 -3.31
C GLY A 546 -27.30 -3.77 -2.94
N LYS A 547 -27.61 -3.70 -1.65
CA LYS A 547 -28.43 -2.66 -1.02
C LYS A 547 -27.65 -2.11 0.18
N ASN A 548 -27.27 -0.83 0.15
CA ASN A 548 -26.57 -0.18 1.26
C ASN A 548 -27.40 1.02 1.78
N ALA A 549 -27.56 1.08 3.10
CA ALA A 549 -28.28 2.13 3.80
C ALA A 549 -27.31 3.02 4.57
N THR A 550 -26.69 4.00 3.90
CA THR A 550 -25.71 4.91 4.52
C THR A 550 -26.17 6.36 4.58
N SER A 551 -27.37 6.68 4.08
CA SER A 551 -27.86 8.06 4.05
C SER A 551 -28.31 8.53 5.43
N PRO A 552 -27.77 9.64 5.96
CA PRO A 552 -28.17 10.20 7.27
C PRO A 552 -29.58 10.81 7.23
N LYS A 553 -30.12 11.10 6.04
CA LYS A 553 -31.52 11.52 5.83
C LYS A 553 -32.12 10.68 4.71
N ARG A 554 -33.33 10.15 4.91
CA ARG A 554 -34.11 9.51 3.85
C ARG A 554 -35.30 10.41 3.51
N SER A 555 -35.63 10.54 2.23
CA SER A 555 -36.86 11.20 1.82
C SER A 555 -38.04 10.37 2.30
N GLN A 556 -38.86 10.95 3.17
CA GLN A 556 -40.21 10.43 3.44
C GLN A 556 -41.17 11.16 2.51
N SER A 557 -41.84 10.41 1.63
CA SER A 557 -42.93 10.95 0.82
C SER A 557 -44.16 11.13 1.71
N GLY A 558 -44.55 12.39 1.96
CA GLY A 558 -45.82 12.70 2.60
C GLY A 558 -46.97 12.39 1.64
N LYS A 559 -47.86 11.45 1.99
CA LYS A 559 -49.02 11.10 1.13
C LYS A 559 -49.92 12.30 0.79
N ARG A 560 -49.90 13.37 1.59
CA ARG A 560 -50.69 14.60 1.36
C ARG A 560 -50.00 15.65 0.46
N SER A 561 -48.69 15.56 0.27
CA SER A 561 -47.90 16.51 -0.55
C SER A 561 -47.37 15.90 -1.86
N CYS A 562 -47.55 14.59 -2.06
CA CYS A 562 -47.31 13.95 -3.36
C CYS A 562 -48.50 14.20 -4.30
N VAL A 563 -48.41 15.22 -5.16
CA VAL A 563 -49.27 15.32 -6.35
C VAL A 563 -48.74 14.32 -7.39
N PRO A 564 -49.54 13.33 -7.85
CA PRO A 564 -49.11 12.48 -8.94
C PRO A 564 -48.96 13.35 -10.19
N SER A 565 -47.76 13.40 -10.79
CA SER A 565 -47.58 14.07 -12.07
C SER A 565 -48.29 13.25 -13.16
N VAL A 566 -49.56 13.53 -13.42
CA VAL A 566 -50.27 13.00 -14.57
C VAL A 566 -49.72 13.72 -15.80
N THR A 567 -48.74 13.10 -16.45
CA THR A 567 -48.35 13.50 -17.81
C THR A 567 -49.40 12.95 -18.76
N THR A 568 -50.16 13.85 -19.36
CA THR A 568 -51.20 13.57 -20.36
C THR A 568 -50.60 12.80 -21.53
N ALA A 569 -50.94 11.52 -21.65
CA ALA A 569 -50.64 10.71 -22.82
C ALA A 569 -51.52 11.17 -23.99
N TRP A 570 -50.98 12.04 -24.85
CA TRP A 570 -51.58 12.35 -26.14
C TRP A 570 -51.52 11.11 -27.05
N ARG A 571 -52.67 10.46 -27.22
CA ARG A 571 -52.92 9.51 -28.31
C ARG A 571 -53.00 10.28 -29.62
N HIS A 572 -52.08 10.03 -30.56
CA HIS A 572 -52.37 10.21 -31.98
C HIS A 572 -52.13 8.94 -32.77
N ALA A 573 -53.12 8.67 -33.61
CA ALA A 573 -53.37 7.43 -34.30
C ALA A 573 -52.34 7.16 -35.41
N ARG A 574 -52.11 5.88 -35.66
CA ARG A 574 -51.37 5.37 -36.81
C ARG A 574 -52.14 5.69 -38.10
N THR A 575 -51.45 6.31 -39.05
CA THR A 575 -51.64 6.03 -40.49
C THR A 575 -50.27 5.92 -41.15
N ARG A 576 -50.05 4.76 -41.78
CA ARG A 576 -48.90 4.44 -42.64
C ARG A 576 -48.97 5.33 -43.89
N GLN A 577 -47.83 5.85 -44.36
CA GLN A 577 -47.38 5.73 -45.77
C GLN A 577 -46.03 6.42 -46.03
N SER A 578 -45.16 5.65 -46.71
CA SER A 578 -44.10 6.02 -47.66
C SER A 578 -43.15 7.21 -47.40
N ALA A 579 -41.87 6.91 -47.26
CA ALA A 579 -40.78 7.82 -47.62
C ALA A 579 -40.31 7.55 -49.06
N PRO A 580 -39.88 8.59 -49.80
CA PRO A 580 -38.73 8.45 -50.67
C PRO A 580 -37.63 9.51 -50.42
N ARG A 581 -36.42 9.04 -50.70
CA ARG A 581 -35.09 9.65 -50.93
C ARG A 581 -34.90 11.18 -51.07
N TRP A 582 -33.64 11.57 -50.80
CA TRP A 582 -32.76 12.65 -51.36
C TRP A 582 -32.25 13.60 -50.26
N SER A 583 -31.05 14.19 -50.24
CA SER A 583 -29.74 13.97 -50.88
C SER A 583 -28.72 14.91 -50.20
N LEU A 584 -27.47 14.45 -50.11
CA LEU A 584 -26.19 15.17 -49.92
C LEU A 584 -26.13 16.69 -50.21
N ARG A 585 -25.43 17.46 -49.33
CA ARG A 585 -24.22 18.28 -49.62
C ARG A 585 -23.80 19.11 -48.38
N ARG A 586 -22.55 18.98 -47.92
CA ARG A 586 -21.43 19.98 -47.95
C ARG A 586 -21.84 21.36 -47.41
N THR A 587 -21.19 21.93 -46.39
CA THR A 587 -19.80 22.45 -46.45
C THR A 587 -19.21 22.74 -45.07
N TRP A 588 -17.88 22.58 -44.95
CA TRP A 588 -17.02 23.10 -43.89
C TRP A 588 -16.44 24.47 -44.30
N LYS A 589 -16.33 25.43 -43.37
CA LYS A 589 -15.31 26.51 -43.27
C LYS A 589 -15.42 27.11 -41.85
N GLN A 590 -14.45 26.85 -40.97
CA GLN A 590 -13.32 27.73 -40.61
C GLN A 590 -13.71 29.09 -39.99
N HIS A 591 -13.46 29.25 -38.69
CA HIS A 591 -12.64 30.34 -38.12
C HIS A 591 -12.34 30.10 -36.62
N ARG A 592 -11.07 30.20 -36.25
CA ARG A 592 -10.49 30.45 -34.91
C ARG A 592 -9.96 31.92 -34.92
N PRO A 593 -9.39 32.51 -33.84
CA PRO A 593 -9.45 32.27 -32.38
C PRO A 593 -9.62 33.59 -31.56
N ALA A 594 -9.75 33.53 -30.22
CA ALA A 594 -9.12 34.49 -29.28
C ALA A 594 -9.34 34.07 -27.80
N CYS A 595 -8.24 34.18 -27.02
CA CYS A 595 -8.09 34.62 -25.61
C CYS A 595 -9.11 34.16 -24.53
N THR A 596 -8.76 33.82 -23.27
CA THR A 596 -7.68 34.30 -22.39
C THR A 596 -7.58 33.39 -21.14
N ARG A 597 -6.39 32.84 -20.91
CA ARG A 597 -5.56 32.77 -19.68
C ARG A 597 -6.11 33.22 -18.28
N TRP A 598 -5.74 32.40 -17.26
CA TRP A 598 -5.63 32.59 -15.77
C TRP A 598 -6.94 32.71 -14.95
N MET A 599 -7.10 32.17 -13.74
CA MET A 599 -6.17 31.63 -12.71
C MET A 599 -6.62 30.25 -12.20
#